data_AF-A0A1I3LBT2-F1
#
_entry.id   AF-A0A1I3LBT2-F1
#
_cell.length_a   1.000
_cell.length_b   1.000
_cell.length_c   1.000
_cell.angle_alpha   90.00
_cell.angle_beta   90.00
_cell.angle_gamma   90.00
#
_symmetry.space_group_name_H-M   'P 1'
#
loop_
_entity.id
_entity.type
_entity.pdbx_description
1 polymer ?
#
loop_
_entity_poly.entity_id
_entity_poly.type
_entity_poly.pdbx_seq_one_letter_code
_entity_poly.pdbx_strand_id
1 'polypeptide(L)'
;MAGRGPAPKENAVRRNAVDLSHLEGDEDVPDKLRKLFKRDSYSVATCRWWDTWAESEQAESFKATDWQRLQMLAPLVESYYRRPGHNALAEIRQNESLLGATVTDRMRLRMGKKDADKSGSDKPDKLPENVADFELYRSLGGA
;
A
#
# COMPACT_ATOMS: atom_id res chain seq x y z
N MET A 1 -7.42 -31.31 0.04
CA MET A 1 -6.85 -31.55 1.39
C MET A 1 -5.42 -31.05 1.39
N ALA A 2 -5.10 -30.01 2.17
CA ALA A 2 -3.72 -29.57 2.34
C ALA A 2 -2.97 -30.60 3.20
N GLY A 3 -1.88 -31.15 2.67
CA GLY A 3 -1.05 -32.12 3.36
C GLY A 3 -0.44 -31.51 4.62
N ARG A 4 -0.77 -32.06 5.79
CA ARG A 4 -0.09 -31.76 7.05
C ARG A 4 1.19 -32.58 7.10
N GLY A 5 2.24 -32.07 6.47
CA GLY A 5 3.60 -32.54 6.73
C GLY A 5 4.00 -32.27 8.19
N PRO A 6 5.13 -32.84 8.64
CA PRO A 6 5.67 -32.57 9.97
C PRO A 6 5.77 -31.05 10.22
N ALA A 7 5.50 -30.64 11.45
CA ALA A 7 5.64 -29.24 11.85
C ALA A 7 7.07 -28.73 11.50
N PRO A 8 7.21 -27.49 11.01
CA PRO A 8 8.50 -26.89 10.75
C PRO A 8 9.39 -26.97 11.99
N LYS A 9 10.70 -27.21 11.81
CA LYS A 9 11.67 -27.19 12.91
C LYS A 9 11.69 -25.79 13.55
N GLU A 10 11.99 -25.69 14.84
CA GLU A 10 12.03 -24.40 15.56
C GLU A 10 13.03 -23.41 14.96
N ASN A 11 14.10 -23.91 14.34
CA ASN A 11 15.11 -23.12 13.64
C ASN A 11 14.84 -22.97 12.12
N ALA A 12 13.62 -23.25 11.65
CA ALA A 12 13.27 -23.13 10.25
C ALA A 12 13.26 -21.65 9.82
N VAL A 13 14.37 -21.20 9.24
CA VAL A 13 14.47 -19.87 8.65
C VAL A 13 13.90 -19.90 7.23
N ARG A 14 13.07 -18.91 6.88
CA ARG A 14 12.66 -18.69 5.49
C ARG A 14 13.89 -18.31 4.66
N ARG A 15 14.36 -19.23 3.81
CA ARG A 15 15.51 -18.99 2.91
C ARG A 15 15.31 -17.85 1.92
N ASN A 16 14.07 -17.41 1.70
CA ASN A 16 13.71 -16.34 0.76
C ASN A 16 13.41 -15.00 1.48
N ALA A 17 13.98 -14.78 2.67
CA ALA A 17 13.92 -13.47 3.30
C ALA A 17 14.77 -12.50 2.47
N VAL A 18 14.15 -11.48 1.90
CA VAL A 18 14.82 -10.42 1.14
C VAL A 18 15.03 -9.25 2.09
N ASP A 19 16.26 -8.77 2.17
CA ASP A 19 16.60 -7.54 2.89
C ASP A 19 16.16 -6.33 2.06
N LEU A 20 15.16 -5.61 2.57
CA LEU A 20 14.59 -4.41 1.94
C LEU A 20 15.02 -3.12 2.65
N SER A 21 15.91 -3.19 3.63
CA SER A 21 16.34 -2.04 4.45
C SER A 21 16.88 -0.88 3.61
N HIS A 22 17.56 -1.19 2.50
CA HIS A 22 18.09 -0.20 1.56
C HIS A 22 17.01 0.63 0.83
N LEU A 23 15.75 0.17 0.81
CA LEU A 23 14.61 0.88 0.20
C LEU A 23 13.86 1.74 1.24
N GLU A 24 14.09 1.51 2.53
CA GLU A 24 13.29 2.10 3.62
C GLU A 24 13.83 3.45 4.13
N GLY A 25 14.97 3.93 3.62
CA GLY A 25 15.58 5.19 4.04
C GLY A 25 14.74 6.40 3.63
N ASP A 26 14.53 7.36 4.53
CA ASP A 26 13.87 8.62 4.19
C ASP A 26 14.76 9.42 3.24
N GLU A 27 14.32 9.55 2.00
CA GLU A 27 14.93 10.44 1.02
C GLU A 27 14.17 11.76 1.09
N ASP A 28 14.89 12.88 1.21
CA ASP A 28 14.28 14.20 1.13
C ASP A 28 13.87 14.48 -0.32
N VAL A 29 12.63 14.13 -0.64
CA VAL A 29 12.06 14.36 -1.97
C VAL A 29 11.75 15.85 -2.12
N PRO A 30 12.33 16.55 -3.12
CA PRO A 30 12.05 17.95 -3.34
C PRO A 30 10.55 18.25 -3.52
N ASP A 31 10.01 19.23 -2.79
CA ASP A 31 8.61 19.65 -2.85
C ASP A 31 8.09 19.92 -4.27
N LYS A 32 8.97 20.35 -5.18
CA LYS A 32 8.64 20.58 -6.59
C LYS A 32 8.17 19.32 -7.32
N LEU A 33 8.63 18.13 -6.91
CA LEU A 33 8.25 16.87 -7.52
C LEU A 33 6.88 16.39 -7.07
N ARG A 34 6.44 16.80 -5.86
CA ARG A 34 5.11 16.52 -5.31
C ARG A 34 4.00 17.35 -5.97
N LYS A 35 4.36 18.41 -6.69
CA LYS A 35 3.44 19.28 -7.43
C LYS A 35 3.40 18.90 -8.91
N LEU A 36 2.21 18.84 -9.50
CA LEU A 36 2.05 18.59 -10.93
C LEU A 36 2.73 19.69 -11.75
N PHE A 37 3.71 19.32 -12.58
CA PHE A 37 4.39 20.26 -13.44
C PHE A 37 3.44 20.83 -14.49
N LYS A 38 3.43 22.17 -14.69
CA LYS A 38 2.49 22.85 -15.61
C LYS A 38 1.02 22.48 -15.37
N ARG A 39 0.61 22.39 -14.10
CA ARG A 39 -0.76 22.05 -13.68
C ARG A 39 -1.84 22.79 -14.49
N ASP A 40 -1.66 24.08 -14.75
CA ASP A 40 -2.63 24.92 -15.46
C ASP A 40 -2.85 24.52 -16.94
N SER A 41 -1.96 23.71 -17.51
CA SER A 41 -2.10 23.19 -18.88
C SER A 41 -2.90 21.89 -18.99
N TYR A 42 -3.28 21.30 -17.85
CA TYR A 42 -4.00 20.04 -17.77
C TYR A 42 -5.49 20.23 -17.49
N SER A 43 -6.30 19.27 -17.92
CA SER A 43 -7.71 19.24 -17.58
C SER A 43 -7.93 18.99 -16.08
N VAL A 44 -9.11 19.38 -15.58
CA VAL A 44 -9.53 19.14 -14.19
C VAL A 44 -9.45 17.65 -13.82
N ALA A 45 -9.73 16.75 -14.77
CA ALA A 45 -9.66 15.31 -14.55
C ALA A 45 -8.22 14.84 -14.26
N THR A 46 -7.25 15.30 -15.05
CA THR A 46 -5.83 15.01 -14.85
C THR A 46 -5.30 15.61 -13.54
N CYS A 47 -5.75 16.82 -13.19
CA CYS A 47 -5.41 17.45 -11.91
C CYS A 47 -5.94 16.63 -10.72
N ARG A 48 -7.20 16.16 -10.78
CA ARG A 48 -7.78 15.30 -9.73
C ARG A 48 -7.08 13.95 -9.61
N TRP A 49 -6.72 13.36 -10.75
CA TRP A 49 -5.92 12.14 -10.79
C TRP A 49 -4.58 12.33 -10.06
N TRP A 50 -3.88 13.45 -10.33
CA TRP A 50 -2.64 13.79 -9.63
C TRP A 50 -2.85 13.94 -8.12
N ASP A 51 -3.88 14.70 -7.72
CA ASP A 51 -4.16 14.96 -6.30
C ASP A 51 -4.46 13.65 -5.55
N THR A 52 -5.18 12.73 -6.20
CA THR A 52 -5.47 11.39 -5.64
C THR A 52 -4.17 10.63 -5.34
N TRP A 53 -3.19 10.67 -6.25
CA TRP A 53 -1.89 10.07 -6.00
C TRP A 53 -1.11 10.82 -4.92
N ALA A 54 -1.11 12.15 -4.96
CA ALA A 54 -0.34 12.96 -4.02
C ALA A 54 -0.83 12.84 -2.58
N GLU A 55 -2.14 12.60 -2.38
CA GLU A 55 -2.80 12.43 -1.07
C GLU A 55 -2.88 10.96 -0.63
N SER A 56 -2.41 10.01 -1.44
CA SER A 56 -2.48 8.58 -1.12
C SER A 56 -1.46 8.17 -0.05
N GLU A 57 -1.83 7.20 0.80
CA GLU A 57 -0.94 6.66 1.86
C GLU A 57 0.40 6.17 1.31
N GLN A 58 0.40 5.52 0.14
CA GLN A 58 1.61 5.03 -0.49
C GLN A 58 2.58 6.15 -0.95
N ALA A 59 2.08 7.37 -1.19
CA ALA A 59 2.93 8.49 -1.59
C ALA A 59 3.90 8.92 -0.48
N GLU A 60 3.64 8.57 0.78
CA GLU A 60 4.60 8.75 1.88
C GLU A 60 5.90 7.98 1.66
N SER A 61 5.83 6.84 0.94
CA SER A 61 6.99 5.99 0.65
C SER A 61 7.68 6.32 -0.67
N PHE A 62 7.10 7.18 -1.51
CA PHE A 62 7.60 7.47 -2.84
C PHE A 62 8.95 8.20 -2.82
N LYS A 63 9.85 7.72 -3.67
CA LYS A 63 11.15 8.35 -3.95
C LYS A 63 11.02 9.33 -5.10
N ALA A 64 12.07 10.11 -5.34
CA ALA A 64 12.11 11.05 -6.46
C ALA A 64 11.79 10.40 -7.81
N THR A 65 12.19 9.13 -8.00
CA THR A 65 11.91 8.33 -9.20
C THR A 65 10.44 8.01 -9.38
N ASP A 66 9.69 7.79 -8.29
CA ASP A 66 8.26 7.47 -8.34
C ASP A 66 7.45 8.72 -8.71
N TRP A 67 7.80 9.85 -8.10
CA TRP A 67 7.23 11.15 -8.49
C TRP A 67 7.54 11.50 -9.93
N GLN A 68 8.79 11.30 -10.38
CA GLN A 68 9.14 11.50 -11.79
C GLN A 68 8.32 10.58 -12.71
N ARG A 69 8.05 9.33 -12.30
CA ARG A 69 7.20 8.41 -13.06
C ARG A 69 5.77 8.94 -13.18
N LEU A 70 5.17 9.45 -12.11
CA LEU A 70 3.85 10.09 -12.17
C LEU A 70 3.85 11.32 -13.08
N GLN A 71 4.90 12.15 -13.04
CA GLN A 71 5.00 13.31 -13.95
C GLN A 71 5.02 12.87 -15.42
N MET A 72 5.71 11.78 -15.74
CA MET A 72 5.74 11.22 -17.10
C MET A 72 4.39 10.64 -17.54
N LEU A 73 3.56 10.17 -16.61
CA LEU A 73 2.22 9.67 -16.89
C LEU A 73 1.18 10.78 -17.09
N ALA A 74 1.35 11.96 -16.49
CA ALA A 74 0.36 13.03 -16.57
C ALA A 74 -0.05 13.42 -18.02
N PRO A 75 0.87 13.56 -19.00
CA PRO A 75 0.50 13.76 -20.41
C PRO A 75 -0.32 12.62 -21.00
N LEU A 76 -0.04 11.38 -20.60
CA LEU A 76 -0.73 10.20 -21.09
C LEU A 76 -2.16 10.12 -20.53
N VAL A 77 -2.31 10.42 -19.23
CA VAL A 77 -3.62 10.52 -18.55
C VAL A 77 -4.47 11.63 -19.19
N GLU A 78 -3.89 12.79 -19.45
CA GLU A 78 -4.56 13.88 -20.17
C GLU A 78 -4.99 13.44 -21.58
N SER A 79 -4.10 12.75 -22.31
CA SER A 79 -4.43 12.22 -23.64
C SER A 79 -5.60 11.24 -23.59
N TYR A 80 -5.66 10.40 -22.55
CA TYR A 80 -6.74 9.44 -22.34
C TYR A 80 -8.06 10.15 -22.04
N TYR A 81 -8.07 11.17 -21.16
CA TYR A 81 -9.29 11.94 -20.89
C TYR A 81 -9.77 12.72 -22.10
N ARG A 82 -8.87 13.21 -22.96
CA ARG A 82 -9.24 13.92 -24.19
C ARG A 82 -9.76 12.98 -25.28
N ARG A 83 -9.10 11.84 -25.46
CA ARG A 83 -9.44 10.83 -26.46
C ARG A 83 -9.19 9.44 -25.87
N PRO A 84 -10.22 8.81 -25.29
CA PRO A 84 -10.08 7.48 -24.71
C PRO A 84 -9.56 6.47 -25.74
N GLY A 85 -8.56 5.69 -25.33
CA GLY A 85 -7.94 4.68 -26.17
C GLY A 85 -7.29 3.58 -25.33
N HIS A 86 -7.42 2.34 -25.78
CA HIS A 86 -6.99 1.14 -25.06
C HIS A 86 -5.47 1.13 -24.81
N ASN A 87 -4.68 1.62 -25.78
CA ASN A 87 -3.21 1.63 -25.68
C ASN A 87 -2.74 2.57 -24.57
N ALA A 88 -3.29 3.79 -24.50
CA ALA A 88 -2.97 4.72 -23.43
C ALA A 88 -3.40 4.17 -22.06
N LEU A 89 -4.61 3.58 -21.99
CA LEU A 89 -5.10 3.00 -20.75
C LEU A 89 -4.26 1.80 -20.27
N ALA A 90 -3.76 0.97 -21.19
CA ALA A 90 -2.91 -0.18 -20.86
C ALA A 90 -1.58 0.26 -20.23
N GLU A 91 -0.93 1.27 -20.82
CA GLU A 91 0.30 1.87 -20.30
C GLU A 91 0.07 2.57 -18.94
N ILE A 92 -1.01 3.34 -18.80
CA ILE A 92 -1.40 3.94 -17.51
C ILE A 92 -1.55 2.84 -16.47
N ARG A 93 -2.38 1.82 -16.74
CA ARG A 93 -2.63 0.71 -15.80
C ARG A 93 -1.35 -0.02 -15.41
N GLN A 94 -0.44 -0.25 -16.35
CA GLN A 94 0.82 -0.95 -16.07
C GLN A 94 1.69 -0.16 -15.11
N ASN A 95 1.85 1.14 -15.33
CA ASN A 95 2.68 1.97 -14.46
C ASN A 95 2.02 2.23 -13.09
N GLU A 96 0.71 2.44 -13.08
CA GLU A 96 -0.07 2.59 -11.85
C GLU A 96 -0.02 1.33 -10.96
N SER A 97 -0.03 0.14 -11.56
CA SER A 97 0.12 -1.14 -10.85
C SER A 97 1.49 -1.25 -10.16
N LEU A 98 2.56 -0.76 -10.80
CA LEU A 98 3.90 -0.74 -10.19
C LEU A 98 4.00 0.21 -8.98
N LEU A 99 3.15 1.23 -8.95
CA LEU A 99 3.08 2.21 -7.86
C LEU A 99 2.06 1.84 -6.78
N GLY A 100 1.34 0.73 -6.92
CA GLY A 100 0.38 0.25 -5.91
C GLY A 100 -1.04 0.83 -6.05
N ALA A 101 -1.49 1.18 -7.25
CA ALA A 101 -2.79 1.86 -7.43
C ALA A 101 -3.98 1.11 -6.82
N THR A 102 -4.04 -0.21 -7.01
CA THR A 102 -5.12 -1.03 -6.46
C THR A 102 -4.73 -1.75 -5.17
N VAL A 103 -5.73 -2.21 -4.42
CA VAL A 103 -5.51 -3.06 -3.22
C VAL A 103 -4.68 -4.28 -3.57
N THR A 104 -4.98 -4.93 -4.69
CA THR A 104 -4.24 -6.11 -5.18
C THR A 104 -2.78 -5.76 -5.47
N ASP A 105 -2.51 -4.59 -6.05
CA ASP A 105 -1.15 -4.12 -6.31
C ASP A 105 -0.39 -3.88 -5.00
N ARG A 106 -1.01 -3.21 -4.02
CA ARG A 106 -0.40 -2.99 -2.70
C ARG A 106 -0.08 -4.30 -1.99
N MET A 107 -1.00 -5.27 -2.02
CA MET A 107 -0.76 -6.61 -1.47
C MET A 107 0.39 -7.33 -2.19
N ARG A 108 0.47 -7.22 -3.52
CA ARG A 108 1.54 -7.81 -4.32
C ARG A 108 2.90 -7.18 -4.01
N LEU A 109 2.93 -5.85 -3.85
CA LEU A 109 4.12 -5.08 -3.50
C LEU A 109 4.48 -5.21 -2.01
N ARG A 110 3.60 -5.82 -1.21
CA ARG A 110 3.72 -5.91 0.25
C ARG A 110 3.89 -4.53 0.89
N MET A 111 3.20 -3.53 0.32
CA MET A 111 3.10 -2.21 0.93
C MET A 111 2.33 -2.35 2.23
N GLY A 112 3.05 -2.28 3.34
CA GLY A 112 2.50 -2.17 4.67
C GLY A 112 2.73 -0.76 5.19
N LYS A 113 1.82 -0.29 6.04
CA LYS A 113 2.13 0.84 6.90
C LYS A 113 3.38 0.48 7.70
N LYS A 114 4.38 1.36 7.76
CA LYS A 114 5.45 1.23 8.77
C LYS A 114 4.73 1.26 10.12
N ASP A 115 4.55 0.09 10.72
CA ASP A 115 4.10 0.00 12.11
C ASP A 115 5.14 0.79 12.92
N ALA A 116 4.76 1.96 13.41
CA ALA A 116 5.53 2.63 14.44
C ALA A 116 5.62 1.64 15.61
N ASP A 117 6.82 1.09 15.84
CA ASP A 117 7.15 0.16 16.90
C ASP A 117 6.10 -0.95 17.19
N LYS A 118 6.19 -2.07 16.46
CA LYS A 118 5.83 -3.37 17.06
C LYS A 118 7.01 -3.94 17.86
N SER A 119 7.58 -3.11 18.73
CA SER A 119 8.30 -3.57 19.92
C SER A 119 7.28 -3.82 21.03
N GLY A 120 6.56 -4.93 20.89
CA GLY A 120 5.52 -5.29 21.84
C GLY A 120 4.78 -6.50 21.32
N SER A 121 5.15 -7.67 21.83
CA SER A 121 4.32 -8.86 21.69
C SER A 121 2.92 -8.52 22.21
N ASP A 122 1.96 -8.31 21.31
CA ASP A 122 0.55 -8.08 21.63
C ASP A 122 -0.14 -9.41 22.01
N LYS A 123 0.52 -10.15 22.91
CA LYS A 123 -0.12 -11.22 23.66
C LYS A 123 -0.56 -10.56 24.96
N PRO A 124 -1.85 -10.24 25.13
CA PRO A 124 -2.29 -9.73 26.42
C PRO A 124 -1.96 -10.78 27.47
N ASP A 125 -1.18 -10.39 28.48
CA ASP A 125 -0.73 -11.29 29.56
C ASP A 125 -1.94 -11.87 30.33
N LYS A 126 -3.10 -11.22 30.22
CA LYS A 126 -4.40 -11.68 30.69
C LYS A 126 -5.50 -11.30 29.70
N LEU A 127 -6.35 -12.27 29.34
CA LEU A 127 -7.62 -12.00 28.68
C LEU A 127 -8.46 -11.08 29.60
N PRO A 128 -9.19 -10.10 29.06
CA PRO A 128 -9.99 -9.22 29.89
C PRO A 128 -11.15 -10.03 30.53
N GLU A 129 -11.44 -9.76 31.81
CA GLU A 129 -12.30 -10.60 32.68
C GLU A 129 -13.69 -10.86 32.09
N ASN A 130 -14.18 -9.93 31.28
CA ASN A 130 -15.46 -9.98 30.57
C ASN A 130 -15.53 -11.00 29.41
N VAL A 131 -14.41 -11.63 29.02
CA VAL A 131 -14.42 -12.75 28.05
C VAL A 131 -14.72 -14.09 28.73
N ALA A 132 -14.62 -14.14 30.07
CA ALA A 132 -14.87 -15.33 30.88
C ALA A 132 -16.15 -15.26 31.71
N ASP A 133 -17.01 -14.25 31.48
CA ASP A 133 -18.22 -14.07 32.29
C ASP A 133 -19.34 -15.01 31.83
N PHE A 134 -19.12 -16.30 32.09
CA PHE A 134 -20.05 -17.40 31.81
C PHE A 134 -21.40 -17.18 32.51
N GLU A 135 -21.44 -16.40 33.59
CA GLU A 135 -22.68 -16.01 34.26
C GLU A 135 -23.50 -15.05 33.42
N LEU A 136 -22.86 -14.06 32.76
CA LEU A 136 -23.54 -13.15 31.84
C LEU A 136 -24.11 -13.93 30.63
N TYR A 137 -23.34 -14.86 30.05
CA TYR A 137 -23.79 -15.72 28.95
C TYR A 137 -24.99 -16.59 29.35
N ARG A 138 -24.96 -17.17 30.56
CA ARG A 138 -26.06 -17.98 31.09
C ARG A 138 -27.30 -17.14 31.42
N SER A 139 -27.12 -15.90 31.91
CA SER A 139 -28.22 -14.98 32.22
C SER A 139 -28.95 -14.45 30.98
N LEU A 140 -28.26 -14.36 29.84
CA LEU A 140 -28.80 -13.93 28.55
C LEU A 140 -29.41 -15.09 27.73
N GLY A 141 -29.53 -16.28 28.32
CA GLY A 141 -30.20 -17.43 27.70
C GLY A 141 -29.34 -18.26 26.74
N GLY A 142 -28.01 -18.20 26.86
CA GLY A 142 -27.11 -19.15 26.20
C GLY A 142 -27.22 -20.55 26.81
N ALA A 143 -27.19 -21.59 25.96
CA ALA A 143 -27.45 -22.99 26.32
C ALA A 143 -26.42 -23.61 27.28
#